data_AF-A0A972SY73-F1
#
_entry.id   AF-A0A972SY73-F1
#
_cell.length_a   1.000
_cell.length_b   1.000
_cell.length_c   1.000
_cell.angle_alpha   90.00
_cell.angle_beta   90.00
_cell.angle_gamma   90.00
#
_symmetry.space_group_name_H-M   'P 1'
#
loop_
_entity.id
_entity.type
_entity.pdbx_description
1 polymer ?
#
loop_
_entity_poly.entity_id
_entity_poly.type
_entity_poly.pdbx_seq_one_letter_code
_entity_poly.pdbx_strand_id
1 'polypeptide(L)'
;MGRPTFFRQRIITQAAALEAKGLFNYLVSEIKARREISLEEAILVAHDVQDYLEQNLLKQAPGQIELVAIAGRDNHKKRSRNSQKETLINVTVLAEEDIELISEFGISSLQQGRLARIIEEAYFQDSLLDGERLMLLFPRTMRAIRSQLQYFWEQGAILPVAGMTVNHRKQMQDFRSSLAIERYLAGEDLTQIRKTFSISLSRWQSSWQKFKQVVQSPDASSEDLAQQTGQPEEVITSWRGIWDKCKYGNSLKQRLGLKTTLTAPQSETTGQETFYRLLRERHGYSKASAEKFIDDLYDIANHLNRQERGGGQIIYNAVSSTEPAGKSLSNCELKAVVLDYIVPEEWKLLNRDSAKELKWARLLRLATQAKSQGVALTQPDLALLMGISTQAIQNCLKEHPDVILPTRGILADMGPALSHADKIIRLYMDGYTETEIKRRTGHSYDSIEKYLLDFARVTYLLEKGLPIPAIRKVLGCSRKLVEKHVSLYREFSGPDYAFMMARIRRLAEAHPVKKN
;
A
#
# COMPACT_ATOMS: atom_id res chain seq x y z
N MET A 1 4.36 -29.49 -4.82
CA MET A 1 4.53 -28.44 -5.85
C MET A 1 3.16 -27.91 -6.24
N GLY A 2 2.87 -26.62 -5.99
CA GLY A 2 1.52 -26.04 -6.18
C GLY A 2 1.24 -24.73 -5.41
N ARG A 3 2.22 -24.21 -4.66
CA ARG A 3 2.11 -22.95 -3.88
C ARG A 3 2.42 -21.62 -4.62
N PRO A 4 3.19 -21.55 -5.73
CA PRO A 4 3.59 -20.25 -6.30
C PRO A 4 2.43 -19.44 -6.90
N THR A 5 1.52 -20.10 -7.63
CA THR A 5 0.40 -19.46 -8.34
C THR A 5 -0.65 -18.90 -7.39
N PHE A 6 -1.05 -19.65 -6.36
CA PHE A 6 -1.99 -19.17 -5.34
C PHE A 6 -1.44 -17.98 -4.54
N PHE A 7 -0.15 -17.98 -4.24
CA PHE A 7 0.49 -16.87 -3.52
C PHE A 7 0.49 -15.60 -4.36
N ARG A 8 0.83 -15.71 -5.65
CA ARG A 8 0.79 -14.59 -6.60
C ARG A 8 -0.63 -14.05 -6.79
N GLN A 9 -1.61 -14.94 -6.96
CA GLN A 9 -3.02 -14.53 -7.08
C GLN A 9 -3.50 -13.77 -5.83
N ARG A 10 -3.11 -14.24 -4.63
CA ARG A 10 -3.47 -13.55 -3.38
C ARG A 10 -2.87 -12.14 -3.32
N ILE A 11 -1.61 -11.98 -3.73
CA ILE A 11 -0.97 -10.66 -3.78
C ILE A 11 -1.71 -9.73 -4.74
N ILE A 12 -2.04 -10.20 -5.94
CA ILE A 12 -2.77 -9.42 -6.94
C ILE A 12 -4.15 -8.99 -6.40
N THR A 13 -4.90 -9.91 -5.78
CA THR A 13 -6.19 -9.56 -5.16
C THR A 13 -6.05 -8.56 -4.01
N GLN A 14 -4.98 -8.67 -3.21
CA GLN A 14 -4.70 -7.70 -2.14
C GLN A 14 -4.34 -6.33 -2.71
N ALA A 15 -3.51 -6.28 -3.77
CA ALA A 15 -3.13 -5.05 -4.46
C ALA A 15 -4.36 -4.36 -5.08
N ALA A 16 -5.18 -5.08 -5.82
CA ALA A 16 -6.42 -4.55 -6.42
C ALA A 16 -7.38 -3.96 -5.36
N ALA A 17 -7.46 -4.59 -4.17
CA ALA A 17 -8.27 -4.08 -3.07
C ALA A 17 -7.67 -2.83 -2.41
N LEU A 18 -6.35 -2.62 -2.47
CA LEU A 18 -5.70 -1.39 -2.01
C LEU A 18 -5.88 -0.27 -3.04
N GLU A 19 -5.62 -0.59 -4.31
CA GLU A 19 -5.81 0.26 -5.47
C GLU A 19 -7.22 0.87 -5.48
N ALA A 20 -8.26 0.06 -5.33
CA ALA A 20 -9.65 0.53 -5.36
C ALA A 20 -10.02 1.54 -4.25
N LYS A 21 -9.17 1.75 -3.24
CA LYS A 21 -9.37 2.76 -2.17
C LYS A 21 -8.55 4.04 -2.41
N GLY A 22 -7.62 4.01 -3.37
CA GLY A 22 -6.70 5.11 -3.69
C GLY A 22 -7.39 6.29 -4.38
N LEU A 23 -6.82 7.48 -4.22
CA LEU A 23 -7.32 8.69 -4.87
C LEU A 23 -7.20 8.59 -6.40
N PHE A 24 -6.14 7.99 -6.92
CA PHE A 24 -5.96 7.85 -8.37
C PHE A 24 -7.03 6.96 -8.99
N ASN A 25 -7.38 5.83 -8.38
CA ASN A 25 -8.44 4.97 -8.93
C ASN A 25 -9.81 5.61 -8.86
N TYR A 26 -10.04 6.46 -7.85
CA TYR A 26 -11.20 7.35 -7.84
C TYR A 26 -11.16 8.29 -9.06
N LEU A 27 -10.04 8.97 -9.31
CA LEU A 27 -9.86 9.85 -10.48
C LEU A 27 -10.05 9.09 -11.81
N VAL A 28 -9.44 7.92 -11.98
CA VAL A 28 -9.59 7.06 -13.17
C VAL A 28 -11.05 6.70 -13.40
N SER A 29 -11.75 6.30 -12.33
CA SER A 29 -13.18 5.92 -12.40
C SER A 29 -14.05 7.12 -12.80
N GLU A 30 -13.83 8.28 -12.19
CA GLU A 30 -14.53 9.53 -12.50
C GLU A 30 -14.28 9.99 -13.95
N ILE A 31 -13.01 10.00 -14.38
CA ILE A 31 -12.63 10.39 -15.74
C ILE A 31 -13.27 9.46 -16.77
N LYS A 32 -13.22 8.15 -16.53
CA LYS A 32 -13.81 7.15 -17.42
C LYS A 32 -15.33 7.28 -17.50
N ALA A 33 -16.00 7.49 -16.37
CA ALA A 33 -17.45 7.68 -16.31
C ALA A 33 -17.91 8.93 -17.06
N ARG A 34 -17.08 9.99 -17.06
CA ARG A 34 -17.41 11.28 -17.69
C ARG A 34 -17.08 11.36 -19.17
N ARG A 35 -16.13 10.58 -19.71
CA ARG A 35 -15.56 10.81 -21.04
C ARG A 35 -15.71 9.70 -22.09
N GLU A 36 -16.33 8.56 -21.77
CA GLU A 36 -16.45 7.41 -22.70
C GLU A 36 -15.12 7.00 -23.37
N ILE A 37 -14.00 7.20 -22.66
CA ILE A 37 -12.66 6.84 -23.15
C ILE A 37 -12.24 5.45 -22.68
N SER A 38 -11.17 4.92 -23.29
CA SER A 38 -10.57 3.67 -22.86
C SER A 38 -10.00 3.77 -21.44
N LEU A 39 -9.79 2.62 -20.79
CA LEU A 39 -9.17 2.59 -19.47
C LEU A 39 -7.75 3.14 -19.50
N GLU A 40 -6.99 2.82 -20.55
CA GLU A 40 -5.62 3.27 -20.74
C GLU A 40 -5.54 4.80 -20.86
N GLU A 41 -6.48 5.40 -21.59
CA GLU A 41 -6.54 6.86 -21.72
C GLU A 41 -6.96 7.52 -20.40
N ALA A 42 -7.93 6.96 -19.68
CA ALA A 42 -8.32 7.46 -18.36
C ALA A 42 -7.17 7.42 -17.34
N ILE A 43 -6.34 6.38 -17.37
CA ILE A 43 -5.13 6.26 -16.53
C ILE A 43 -4.13 7.37 -16.85
N LEU A 44 -3.89 7.67 -18.14
CA LEU A 44 -2.98 8.74 -18.55
C LEU A 44 -3.47 10.12 -18.08
N VAL A 45 -4.76 10.41 -18.24
CA VAL A 45 -5.37 11.65 -17.76
C VAL A 45 -5.26 11.73 -16.24
N ALA A 46 -5.55 10.64 -15.51
CA ALA A 46 -5.49 10.60 -14.06
C ALA A 46 -4.09 10.89 -13.52
N HIS A 47 -3.02 10.45 -14.22
CA HIS A 47 -1.65 10.78 -13.84
C HIS A 47 -1.36 12.26 -13.96
N ASP A 48 -1.71 12.88 -15.09
CA ASP A 48 -1.50 14.32 -15.27
C ASP A 48 -2.35 15.14 -14.27
N VAL A 49 -3.56 14.68 -13.93
CA VAL A 49 -4.43 15.28 -12.90
C VAL A 49 -3.83 15.16 -11.50
N GLN A 50 -3.28 14.00 -11.16
CA GLN A 50 -2.64 13.78 -9.86
C GLN A 50 -1.39 14.67 -9.72
N ASP A 51 -0.55 14.73 -10.75
CA ASP A 51 0.61 15.62 -10.79
C ASP A 51 0.18 17.08 -10.59
N TYR A 52 -0.90 17.52 -11.26
CA TYR A 52 -1.44 18.87 -11.08
C TYR A 52 -1.96 19.12 -9.66
N LEU A 53 -2.75 18.20 -9.09
CA LEU A 53 -3.26 18.28 -7.73
C LEU A 53 -2.12 18.43 -6.72
N GLU A 54 -1.12 17.54 -6.78
CA GLU A 54 -0.03 17.48 -5.82
C GLU A 54 0.92 18.68 -5.93
N GLN A 55 1.17 19.21 -7.14
CA GLN A 55 2.11 20.31 -7.36
C GLN A 55 1.48 21.69 -7.22
N ASN A 56 0.16 21.84 -7.44
CA ASN A 56 -0.47 23.16 -7.58
C ASN A 56 -1.61 23.41 -6.59
N LEU A 57 -2.37 22.38 -6.20
CA LEU A 57 -3.61 22.57 -5.43
C LEU A 57 -3.50 22.10 -3.98
N LEU A 58 -2.72 21.05 -3.72
CA LEU A 58 -2.54 20.48 -2.40
C LEU A 58 -1.39 21.17 -1.68
N LYS A 59 -1.61 21.55 -0.42
CA LYS A 59 -0.52 22.05 0.44
C LYS A 59 0.48 20.94 0.76
N GLN A 60 -0.02 19.71 0.86
CA GLN A 60 0.76 18.52 1.13
C GLN A 60 -0.02 17.30 0.59
N ALA A 61 0.63 16.39 -0.13
CA ALA A 61 -0.05 15.22 -0.73
C ALA A 61 -0.52 14.22 0.35
N PRO A 62 -1.60 13.44 0.14
CA PRO A 62 -2.19 12.60 1.20
C PRO A 62 -1.21 11.67 1.93
N GLY A 63 -0.24 11.10 1.21
CA GLY A 63 0.78 10.21 1.77
C GLY A 63 2.10 10.87 2.16
N GLN A 64 2.17 12.20 2.15
CA GLN A 64 3.35 12.97 2.58
C GLN A 64 3.29 13.31 4.06
N ILE A 65 4.47 13.36 4.67
CA ILE A 65 4.71 13.83 6.03
C ILE A 65 5.83 14.87 6.04
N GLU A 66 5.84 15.73 7.05
CA GLU A 66 7.00 16.53 7.42
C GLU A 66 7.88 15.74 8.38
N LEU A 67 9.18 15.74 8.11
CA LEU A 67 10.18 15.05 8.90
C LEU A 67 11.39 15.96 9.12
N VAL A 68 11.91 15.95 10.33
CA VAL A 68 13.19 16.62 10.62
C VAL A 68 14.32 15.77 10.06
N ALA A 69 15.19 16.33 9.23
CA ALA A 69 16.37 15.69 8.64
C ALA A 69 17.66 16.47 8.92
N ILE A 70 18.82 15.90 8.56
CA ILE A 70 20.12 16.56 8.71
C ILE A 70 20.34 17.44 7.48
N ALA A 71 20.48 18.75 7.68
CA ALA A 71 20.66 19.72 6.61
C ALA A 71 22.02 19.54 5.92
N GLY A 72 22.08 19.77 4.61
CA GLY A 72 23.26 19.74 3.76
C GLY A 72 23.59 18.34 3.22
N ARG A 73 23.75 18.26 1.89
CA ARG A 73 24.17 17.04 1.19
C ARG A 73 25.54 16.53 1.61
N ASP A 74 26.45 17.39 2.09
CA ASP A 74 27.82 17.02 2.46
C ASP A 74 27.99 16.43 3.88
N ASN A 75 26.91 16.34 4.68
CA ASN A 75 26.95 15.82 6.05
C ASN A 75 27.06 14.28 6.14
N HIS A 76 27.83 13.69 5.24
CA HIS A 76 28.12 12.25 5.22
C HIS A 76 29.04 11.80 6.36
N LYS A 77 29.79 12.71 7.00
CA LYS A 77 30.75 12.38 8.07
C LYS A 77 30.01 12.17 9.40
N LYS A 78 30.41 11.14 10.16
CA LYS A 78 29.97 10.97 11.55
C LYS A 78 30.39 12.22 12.35
N ARG A 79 29.41 13.00 12.79
CA ARG A 79 29.57 14.14 13.70
C ARG A 79 28.67 13.91 14.91
N SER A 80 28.95 14.60 16.01
CA SER A 80 28.03 14.60 17.16
C SER A 80 26.70 15.22 16.74
N ARG A 81 25.57 14.69 17.22
CA ARG A 81 24.22 15.21 16.88
C ARG A 81 24.08 16.70 17.16
N ASN A 82 24.65 17.19 18.25
CA ASN A 82 24.62 18.60 18.64
C ASN A 82 25.31 19.53 17.63
N SER A 83 26.10 18.98 16.70
CA SER A 83 26.83 19.73 15.67
C SER A 83 26.24 19.57 14.27
N GLN A 84 25.11 18.87 14.14
CA GLN A 84 24.40 18.67 12.87
C GLN A 84 23.19 19.58 12.84
N LYS A 85 23.20 20.58 11.95
CA LYS A 85 22.02 21.43 11.73
C LYS A 85 20.89 20.57 11.20
N GLU A 86 19.72 20.71 11.79
CA GLU A 86 18.52 20.02 11.34
C GLU A 86 17.65 20.97 10.51
N THR A 87 16.88 20.40 9.57
CA THR A 87 15.90 21.12 8.76
C THR A 87 14.66 20.26 8.56
N LEU A 88 13.52 20.91 8.32
CA LEU A 88 12.28 20.22 8.02
C LEU A 88 12.24 19.89 6.52
N ILE A 89 11.84 18.67 6.18
CA ILE A 89 11.65 18.21 4.81
C ILE A 89 10.29 17.53 4.65
N ASN A 90 9.74 17.56 3.45
CA ASN A 90 8.55 16.81 3.08
C ASN A 90 8.92 15.51 2.38
N VAL A 91 8.41 14.37 2.86
CA VAL A 91 8.69 13.06 2.25
C VAL A 91 7.41 12.25 2.08
N THR A 92 7.32 11.54 0.96
CA THR A 92 6.18 10.72 0.56
C THR A 92 6.34 9.31 1.11
N VAL A 93 5.83 9.07 2.32
CA VAL A 93 5.91 7.76 3.00
C VAL A 93 4.95 6.72 2.44
N LEU A 94 3.91 7.16 1.73
CA LEU A 94 2.94 6.30 1.08
C LEU A 94 2.61 6.88 -0.29
N ALA A 95 2.73 6.06 -1.33
CA ALA A 95 2.33 6.42 -2.68
C ALA A 95 1.70 5.22 -3.38
N GLU A 96 0.96 5.47 -4.44
CA GLU A 96 0.31 4.39 -5.19
C GLU A 96 1.29 3.45 -5.90
N GLU A 97 2.46 3.97 -6.28
CA GLU A 97 3.53 3.15 -6.84
C GLU A 97 3.97 2.00 -5.91
N ASP A 98 3.72 2.13 -4.60
CA ASP A 98 3.98 1.06 -3.64
C ASP A 98 3.09 -0.16 -3.94
N ILE A 99 1.83 0.07 -4.37
CA ILE A 99 0.85 -0.98 -4.69
C ILE A 99 1.24 -1.69 -6.00
N GLU A 100 1.69 -0.93 -7.01
CA GLU A 100 2.23 -1.49 -8.24
C GLU A 100 3.45 -2.39 -7.97
N LEU A 101 4.40 -1.90 -7.16
CA LEU A 101 5.61 -2.63 -6.83
C LEU A 101 5.31 -3.94 -6.08
N ILE A 102 4.38 -3.94 -5.13
CA ILE A 102 3.99 -5.17 -4.43
C ILE A 102 3.24 -6.14 -5.35
N SER A 103 2.39 -5.64 -6.24
CA SER A 103 1.64 -6.46 -7.21
C SER A 103 2.58 -7.18 -8.17
N GLU A 104 3.59 -6.47 -8.68
CA GLU A 104 4.45 -6.97 -9.73
C GLU A 104 5.68 -7.73 -9.21
N PHE A 105 6.40 -7.15 -8.25
CA PHE A 105 7.69 -7.65 -7.77
C PHE A 105 7.68 -8.10 -6.30
N GLY A 106 6.58 -7.83 -5.59
CA GLY A 106 6.37 -8.26 -4.22
C GLY A 106 6.89 -7.27 -3.16
N ILE A 107 6.78 -7.68 -1.90
CA ILE A 107 6.98 -6.81 -0.74
C ILE A 107 8.41 -6.24 -0.60
N SER A 108 9.42 -6.94 -1.12
CA SER A 108 10.81 -6.45 -1.08
C SER A 108 10.99 -5.22 -1.96
N SER A 109 10.44 -5.25 -3.17
CA SER A 109 10.52 -4.13 -4.11
C SER A 109 9.71 -2.94 -3.65
N LEU A 110 8.53 -3.14 -3.03
CA LEU A 110 7.81 -2.06 -2.35
C LEU A 110 8.71 -1.37 -1.31
N GLN A 111 9.36 -2.15 -0.43
CA GLN A 111 10.22 -1.59 0.62
C GLN A 111 11.40 -0.83 0.04
N GLN A 112 12.05 -1.40 -0.98
CA GLN A 112 13.19 -0.80 -1.66
C GLN A 112 12.79 0.49 -2.40
N GLY A 113 11.68 0.48 -3.14
CA GLY A 113 11.16 1.64 -3.87
C GLY A 113 10.78 2.78 -2.93
N ARG A 114 10.02 2.49 -1.86
CA ARG A 114 9.67 3.48 -0.83
C ARG A 114 10.90 4.04 -0.11
N LEU A 115 11.86 3.18 0.25
CA LEU A 115 13.13 3.61 0.87
C LEU A 115 13.93 4.53 -0.04
N ALA A 116 14.06 4.15 -1.32
CA ALA A 116 14.74 4.96 -2.33
C ALA A 116 14.05 6.32 -2.51
N ARG A 117 12.71 6.33 -2.70
CA ARG A 117 11.91 7.56 -2.85
C ARG A 117 12.16 8.55 -1.71
N ILE A 118 12.05 8.10 -0.47
CA ILE A 118 12.21 8.97 0.71
C ILE A 118 13.63 9.55 0.78
N ILE A 119 14.65 8.76 0.45
CA ILE A 119 16.06 9.23 0.46
C ILE A 119 16.31 10.21 -0.69
N GLU A 120 15.77 9.94 -1.88
CA GLU A 120 15.81 10.83 -3.03
C GLU A 120 15.16 12.19 -2.70
N GLU A 121 13.95 12.18 -2.15
CA GLU A 121 13.21 13.39 -1.75
C GLU A 121 13.95 14.20 -0.69
N ALA A 122 14.55 13.55 0.31
CA ALA A 122 15.40 14.22 1.29
C ALA A 122 16.62 14.86 0.62
N TYR A 123 17.28 14.14 -0.28
CA TYR A 123 18.46 14.63 -1.00
C TYR A 123 18.14 15.86 -1.85
N PHE A 124 17.01 15.84 -2.56
CA PHE A 124 16.57 16.97 -3.39
C PHE A 124 16.22 18.21 -2.55
N GLN A 125 15.87 18.05 -1.27
CA GLN A 125 15.68 19.13 -0.29
C GLN A 125 16.96 19.47 0.50
N ASP A 126 18.13 19.28 -0.12
CA ASP A 126 19.46 19.49 0.46
C ASP A 126 19.60 18.88 1.87
N SER A 127 19.14 17.65 2.06
CA SER A 127 19.09 16.99 3.36
C SER A 127 19.44 15.51 3.29
N LEU A 128 19.90 14.95 4.41
CA LEU A 128 20.20 13.53 4.56
C LEU A 128 19.43 12.92 5.74
N LEU A 129 19.05 11.66 5.60
CA LEU A 129 18.49 10.86 6.68
C LEU A 129 19.59 10.03 7.35
N ASP A 130 19.53 9.88 8.68
CA ASP A 130 20.38 8.96 9.43
C ASP A 130 19.68 7.62 9.67
N GLY A 131 20.42 6.65 10.21
CA GLY A 131 19.88 5.32 10.46
C GLY A 131 18.66 5.31 11.37
N GLU A 132 18.63 6.15 12.41
CA GLU A 132 17.52 6.18 13.36
C GLU A 132 16.23 6.72 12.72
N ARG A 133 16.30 7.77 11.89
CA ARG A 133 15.16 8.24 11.10
C ARG A 133 14.66 7.19 10.13
N LEU A 134 15.57 6.47 9.47
CA LEU A 134 15.18 5.37 8.58
C LEU A 134 14.51 4.23 9.36
N MET A 135 14.98 3.87 10.55
CA MET A 135 14.30 2.87 11.40
C MET A 135 12.93 3.35 11.90
N LEU A 136 12.78 4.65 12.14
CA LEU A 136 11.50 5.22 12.52
C LEU A 136 10.50 5.10 11.36
N LEU A 137 10.89 5.44 10.13
CA LEU A 137 10.01 5.34 8.96
C LEU A 137 9.72 3.89 8.57
N PHE A 138 10.72 3.02 8.68
CA PHE A 138 10.65 1.62 8.31
C PHE A 138 10.83 0.77 9.55
N PRO A 139 9.79 0.12 10.10
CA PRO A 139 9.87 -0.65 11.34
C PRO A 139 10.67 -1.95 11.11
N ARG A 140 11.97 -1.81 10.93
CA ARG A 140 12.98 -2.79 10.53
C ARG A 140 14.31 -2.43 11.20
N THR A 141 15.18 -3.42 11.30
CA THR A 141 16.51 -3.23 11.88
C THR A 141 17.42 -2.46 10.93
N MET A 142 18.44 -1.77 11.48
CA MET A 142 19.45 -1.10 10.66
C MET A 142 20.13 -2.04 9.67
N ARG A 143 20.35 -3.29 10.08
CA ARG A 143 20.96 -4.31 9.23
C ARG A 143 20.10 -4.56 7.98
N ALA A 144 18.78 -4.67 8.14
CA ALA A 144 17.87 -4.88 7.02
C ALA A 144 17.85 -3.67 6.07
N ILE A 145 17.78 -2.45 6.61
CA ILE A 145 17.80 -1.22 5.80
C ILE A 145 19.11 -1.10 5.02
N ARG A 146 20.26 -1.33 5.67
CA ARG A 146 21.57 -1.31 5.00
C ARG A 146 21.68 -2.35 3.89
N SER A 147 21.16 -3.56 4.12
CA SER A 147 21.15 -4.61 3.10
C SER A 147 20.35 -4.20 1.85
N GLN A 148 19.27 -3.43 2.03
CA GLN A 148 18.47 -2.92 0.90
C GLN A 148 19.21 -1.82 0.13
N LEU A 149 19.88 -0.91 0.84
CA LEU A 149 20.67 0.17 0.23
C LEU A 149 21.91 -0.34 -0.50
N GLN A 150 22.56 -1.37 0.05
CA GLN A 150 23.76 -1.97 -0.55
C GLN A 150 23.51 -2.40 -1.99
N TYR A 151 22.37 -3.02 -2.26
CA TYR A 151 21.98 -3.43 -3.60
C TYR A 151 21.90 -2.25 -4.57
N PHE A 152 21.36 -1.11 -4.13
CA PHE A 152 21.27 0.09 -4.96
C PHE A 152 22.63 0.73 -5.21
N TRP A 153 23.49 0.82 -4.19
CA TRP A 153 24.83 1.37 -4.34
C TRP A 153 25.67 0.53 -5.31
N GLU A 154 25.56 -0.80 -5.26
CA GLU A 154 26.20 -1.70 -6.24
C GLU A 154 25.74 -1.47 -7.68
N GLN A 155 24.50 -0.99 -7.87
CA GLN A 155 23.97 -0.60 -9.18
C GLN A 155 24.30 0.85 -9.57
N GLY A 156 25.00 1.59 -8.72
CA GLY A 156 25.41 2.97 -8.98
C GLY A 156 24.43 4.05 -8.51
N ALA A 157 23.33 3.69 -7.84
CA ALA A 157 22.28 4.66 -7.52
C ALA A 157 22.67 5.62 -6.38
N ILE A 158 22.43 6.91 -6.60
CA ILE A 158 22.60 7.96 -5.59
C ILE A 158 21.49 7.82 -4.54
N LEU A 159 21.83 7.20 -3.41
CA LEU A 159 20.95 7.08 -2.22
C LEU A 159 21.75 7.41 -0.95
N PRO A 160 22.01 8.71 -0.69
CA PRO A 160 22.88 9.11 0.40
C PRO A 160 22.17 9.06 1.76
N VAL A 161 22.86 8.50 2.75
CA VAL A 161 22.46 8.39 4.16
C VAL A 161 23.59 8.96 5.01
N ALA A 162 23.23 9.72 6.05
CA ALA A 162 24.20 10.29 6.97
C ALA A 162 24.99 9.20 7.71
N GLY A 163 26.31 9.40 7.81
CA GLY A 163 27.22 8.46 8.48
C GLY A 163 27.62 7.22 7.66
N MET A 164 27.44 7.25 6.34
CA MET A 164 27.90 6.18 5.45
C MET A 164 29.43 6.18 5.23
N THR A 165 29.97 5.05 4.77
CA THR A 165 31.41 4.88 4.53
C THR A 165 31.84 5.60 3.24
N VAL A 166 33.14 5.90 3.11
CA VAL A 166 33.72 6.43 1.85
C VAL A 166 33.51 5.46 0.68
N ASN A 167 33.61 4.15 0.94
CA ASN A 167 33.48 3.13 -0.09
C ASN A 167 32.09 3.14 -0.75
N HIS A 168 31.02 3.22 0.04
CA HIS A 168 29.66 3.29 -0.52
C HIS A 168 29.45 4.61 -1.29
N ARG A 169 30.04 5.72 -0.84
CA ARG A 169 29.98 6.99 -1.58
C ARG A 169 30.60 6.92 -2.96
N LYS A 170 31.73 6.21 -3.10
CA LYS A 170 32.39 6.03 -4.40
C LYS A 170 31.61 5.14 -5.37
N GLN A 171 30.68 4.32 -4.87
CA GLN A 171 29.84 3.48 -5.71
C GLN A 171 28.70 4.25 -6.36
N MET A 172 28.24 5.35 -5.74
CA MET A 172 27.16 6.18 -6.28
C MET A 172 27.64 6.95 -7.51
N GLN A 173 26.87 6.87 -8.60
CA GLN A 173 27.20 7.41 -9.92
C GLN A 173 26.11 8.38 -10.40
N ASP A 174 24.85 7.94 -10.41
CA ASP A 174 23.75 8.73 -10.95
C ASP A 174 22.41 8.40 -10.27
N PHE A 175 21.37 9.16 -10.58
CA PHE A 175 20.02 8.98 -10.08
C PHE A 175 19.40 7.69 -10.62
N ARG A 176 18.51 7.11 -9.83
CA ARG A 176 17.84 5.85 -10.16
C ARG A 176 17.07 5.90 -11.48
N SER A 177 16.40 7.02 -11.76
CA SER A 177 15.70 7.27 -13.04
C SER A 177 16.68 7.35 -14.21
N SER A 178 17.79 8.08 -14.04
CA SER A 178 18.85 8.24 -15.03
C SER A 178 19.51 6.91 -15.39
N LEU A 179 19.92 6.13 -14.39
CA LEU A 179 20.50 4.79 -14.59
C LEU A 179 19.52 3.85 -15.30
N ALA A 180 18.23 3.90 -14.94
CA ALA A 180 17.21 3.11 -15.59
C ALA A 180 17.04 3.50 -17.07
N ILE A 181 17.04 4.79 -17.39
CA ILE A 181 16.96 5.30 -18.76
C ILE A 181 18.20 4.91 -19.56
N GLU A 182 19.40 5.08 -19.01
CA GLU A 182 20.66 4.72 -19.67
C GLU A 182 20.69 3.22 -20.03
N ARG A 183 20.35 2.34 -19.08
CA ARG A 183 20.26 0.89 -19.32
C ARG A 183 19.19 0.52 -20.32
N TYR A 184 18.04 1.21 -20.28
CA TYR A 184 16.97 0.99 -21.25
C TYR A 184 17.40 1.41 -22.66
N LEU A 185 18.12 2.53 -22.81
CA LEU A 185 18.68 2.94 -24.11
C LEU A 185 19.79 1.99 -24.59
N ALA A 186 20.54 1.40 -23.66
CA ALA A 186 21.58 0.40 -23.94
C ALA A 186 21.02 -0.96 -24.39
N GLY A 187 19.72 -1.20 -24.27
CA GLY A 187 19.07 -2.39 -24.80
C GLY A 187 18.49 -3.34 -23.75
N GLU A 188 18.74 -3.11 -22.47
CA GLU A 188 18.28 -3.99 -21.39
C GLU A 188 16.76 -4.11 -21.31
N ASP A 189 16.28 -5.23 -20.76
CA ASP A 189 14.85 -5.51 -20.59
C ASP A 189 14.24 -4.60 -19.52
N LEU A 190 13.13 -3.94 -19.87
CA LEU A 190 12.48 -2.97 -19.00
C LEU A 190 12.01 -3.59 -17.67
N THR A 191 11.52 -4.83 -17.69
CA THR A 191 11.04 -5.50 -16.47
C THR A 191 12.19 -5.76 -15.51
N GLN A 192 13.36 -6.18 -16.03
CA GLN A 192 14.57 -6.34 -15.21
C GLN A 192 15.11 -5.02 -14.67
N ILE A 193 15.13 -3.96 -15.48
CA ILE A 193 15.54 -2.62 -15.03
C ILE A 193 14.63 -2.14 -13.90
N ARG A 194 13.32 -2.20 -14.09
CA ARG A 194 12.34 -1.77 -13.07
C ARG A 194 12.42 -2.59 -11.80
N LYS A 195 12.65 -3.90 -11.89
CA LYS A 195 12.88 -4.74 -10.72
C LYS A 195 14.17 -4.38 -9.99
N THR A 196 15.26 -4.18 -10.73
CA THR A 196 16.58 -3.83 -10.20
C THR A 196 16.54 -2.51 -9.45
N PHE A 197 15.88 -1.51 -10.03
CA PHE A 197 15.77 -0.20 -9.40
C PHE A 197 14.50 -0.03 -8.56
N SER A 198 13.66 -1.07 -8.40
CA SER A 198 12.36 -0.96 -7.72
C SER A 198 11.54 0.27 -8.19
N ILE A 199 11.44 0.45 -9.51
CA ILE A 199 10.67 1.50 -10.17
C ILE A 199 9.32 0.91 -10.61
N SER A 200 8.21 1.53 -10.22
CA SER A 200 6.88 1.12 -10.67
C SER A 200 6.67 1.39 -12.17
N LEU A 201 5.59 0.88 -12.75
CA LEU A 201 5.36 1.08 -14.18
C LEU A 201 5.03 2.54 -14.44
N SER A 202 4.15 3.12 -13.61
CA SER A 202 3.79 4.53 -13.65
C SER A 202 5.00 5.46 -13.51
N ARG A 203 5.90 5.21 -12.54
CA ARG A 203 7.08 6.05 -12.33
C ARG A 203 8.08 5.94 -13.47
N TRP A 204 8.23 4.76 -14.06
CA TRP A 204 9.00 4.60 -15.29
C TRP A 204 8.39 5.39 -16.45
N GLN A 205 7.09 5.25 -16.69
CA GLN A 205 6.39 5.95 -17.77
C GLN A 205 6.51 7.46 -17.61
N SER A 206 6.31 7.99 -16.40
CA SER A 206 6.49 9.41 -16.08
C SER A 206 7.92 9.87 -16.38
N SER A 207 8.92 9.15 -15.85
CA SER A 207 10.35 9.47 -16.11
C SER A 207 10.70 9.44 -17.60
N TRP A 208 10.20 8.44 -18.33
CA TRP A 208 10.45 8.28 -19.76
C TRP A 208 9.79 9.37 -20.61
N GLN A 209 8.57 9.79 -20.26
CA GLN A 209 7.90 10.90 -20.94
C GLN A 209 8.63 12.22 -20.70
N LYS A 210 9.01 12.51 -19.45
CA LYS A 210 9.75 13.71 -19.08
C LYS A 210 11.13 13.73 -19.74
N PHE A 211 11.82 12.59 -19.82
CA PHE A 211 13.06 12.44 -20.60
C PHE A 211 12.87 12.82 -22.06
N LYS A 212 11.81 12.33 -22.73
CA LYS A 212 11.51 12.71 -24.12
C LYS A 212 11.28 14.21 -24.28
N GLN A 213 10.57 14.85 -23.35
CA GLN A 213 10.35 16.31 -23.36
C GLN A 213 11.67 17.07 -23.27
N VAL A 214 12.59 16.64 -22.40
CA VAL A 214 13.95 17.22 -22.28
C VAL A 214 14.71 17.08 -23.59
N VAL A 215 14.66 15.90 -24.22
CA VAL A 215 15.35 15.62 -25.48
C VAL A 215 14.78 16.41 -26.67
N GLN A 216 13.47 16.66 -26.67
CA GLN A 216 12.78 17.43 -27.72
C GLN A 216 12.95 18.95 -27.59
N SER A 217 13.47 19.42 -26.45
CA SER A 217 13.66 20.84 -26.14
C SER A 217 15.14 21.16 -25.91
N PRO A 218 16.02 20.98 -26.91
CA PRO A 218 17.47 21.11 -26.72
C PRO A 218 17.90 22.54 -26.32
N ASP A 219 17.15 23.56 -26.75
CA ASP A 219 17.48 24.97 -26.54
C ASP A 219 16.91 25.56 -25.23
N ALA A 220 16.04 24.84 -24.52
CA ALA A 220 15.46 25.32 -23.26
C ALA A 220 16.50 25.33 -22.12
N SER A 221 16.36 26.18 -21.10
CA SER A 221 17.26 26.12 -19.94
C SER A 221 16.96 24.89 -19.07
N SER A 222 17.93 24.44 -18.25
CA SER A 222 17.70 23.33 -17.32
C SER A 222 16.67 23.72 -16.24
N GLU A 223 16.63 24.99 -15.85
CA GLU A 223 15.67 25.55 -14.89
C GLU A 223 14.24 25.52 -15.45
N ASP A 224 14.04 25.98 -16.69
CA ASP A 224 12.72 25.94 -17.33
C ASP A 224 12.19 24.52 -17.45
N LEU A 225 13.06 23.58 -17.85
CA LEU A 225 12.69 22.17 -17.97
C LEU A 225 12.41 21.53 -16.60
N ALA A 226 13.16 21.90 -15.56
CA ALA A 226 12.91 21.46 -14.20
C ALA A 226 11.52 21.91 -13.74
N GLN A 227 11.17 23.18 -13.98
CA GLN A 227 9.85 23.73 -13.66
C GLN A 227 8.73 23.06 -14.46
N GLN A 228 8.91 22.87 -15.77
CA GLN A 228 7.90 22.27 -16.65
C GLN A 228 7.66 20.78 -16.35
N THR A 229 8.71 20.03 -16.03
CA THR A 229 8.62 18.57 -15.79
C THR A 229 8.37 18.22 -14.32
N GLY A 230 8.55 19.18 -13.41
CA GLY A 230 8.57 18.94 -11.96
C GLY A 230 9.69 17.99 -11.55
N GLN A 231 10.82 17.98 -12.26
CA GLN A 231 12.00 17.18 -11.91
C GLN A 231 13.12 18.07 -11.39
N PRO A 232 13.96 17.58 -10.46
CA PRO A 232 15.14 18.32 -10.01
C PRO A 232 16.09 18.64 -11.17
N GLU A 233 16.71 19.82 -11.13
CA GLU A 233 17.61 20.30 -12.19
C GLU A 233 18.79 19.34 -12.43
N GLU A 234 19.28 18.69 -11.38
CA GLU A 234 20.36 17.72 -11.47
C GLU A 234 19.95 16.47 -12.26
N VAL A 235 18.68 16.05 -12.14
CA VAL A 235 18.13 14.94 -12.93
C VAL A 235 18.02 15.34 -14.40
N ILE A 236 17.55 16.55 -14.70
CA ILE A 236 17.49 17.10 -16.07
C ILE A 236 18.89 17.14 -16.69
N THR A 237 19.88 17.61 -15.93
CA THR A 237 21.28 17.68 -16.37
C THR A 237 21.85 16.29 -16.67
N SER A 238 21.58 15.31 -15.80
CA SER A 238 21.95 13.91 -16.04
C SER A 238 21.29 13.35 -17.30
N TRP A 239 19.99 13.57 -17.50
CA TRP A 239 19.27 13.13 -18.70
C TRP A 239 19.82 13.73 -19.99
N ARG A 240 20.20 15.02 -19.99
CA ARG A 240 20.90 15.65 -21.13
C ARG A 240 22.23 14.97 -21.41
N GLY A 241 23.01 14.68 -20.38
CA GLY A 241 24.27 13.95 -20.50
C GLY A 241 24.09 12.55 -21.09
N ILE A 242 23.03 11.83 -20.70
CA ILE A 242 22.67 10.53 -21.30
C ILE A 242 22.32 10.70 -22.78
N TRP A 243 21.49 11.69 -23.10
CA TRP A 243 21.11 11.97 -24.48
C TRP A 243 22.32 12.29 -25.36
N ASP A 244 23.23 13.14 -24.90
CA ASP A 244 24.43 13.52 -25.67
C ASP A 244 25.35 12.34 -25.99
N LYS A 245 25.47 11.38 -25.06
CA LYS A 245 26.22 10.13 -25.28
C LYS A 245 25.55 9.22 -26.31
N CYS A 246 24.22 9.21 -26.35
CA CYS A 246 23.47 8.20 -27.07
C CYS A 246 22.85 8.71 -28.39
N LYS A 247 22.72 10.01 -28.63
CA LYS A 247 21.96 10.59 -29.77
C LYS A 247 22.35 10.10 -31.17
N TYR A 248 23.57 9.59 -31.36
CA TYR A 248 24.08 9.06 -32.63
C TYR A 248 24.01 7.53 -32.76
N GLY A 249 23.47 6.82 -31.77
CA GLY A 249 23.36 5.35 -31.79
C GLY A 249 22.17 4.81 -32.60
N ASN A 250 22.38 3.72 -33.34
CA ASN A 250 21.36 3.09 -34.20
C ASN A 250 20.17 2.48 -33.42
N SER A 251 20.35 2.08 -32.16
CA SER A 251 19.28 1.50 -31.32
C SER A 251 18.24 2.51 -30.83
N LEU A 252 18.54 3.82 -30.88
CA LEU A 252 17.72 4.87 -30.28
C LEU A 252 16.50 5.25 -31.10
N LYS A 253 16.62 5.35 -32.44
CA LYS A 253 15.49 5.73 -33.31
C LYS A 253 14.34 4.73 -33.21
N GLN A 254 14.64 3.45 -32.94
CA GLN A 254 13.64 2.40 -32.79
C GLN A 254 12.91 2.45 -31.44
N ARG A 255 13.57 2.87 -30.34
CA ARG A 255 12.98 2.90 -28.98
C ARG A 255 12.30 4.23 -28.63
N LEU A 256 12.77 5.34 -29.19
CA LEU A 256 12.24 6.68 -28.84
C LEU A 256 10.91 7.00 -29.53
N GLY A 257 10.61 6.38 -30.68
CA GLY A 257 9.32 6.51 -31.36
C GLY A 257 8.88 7.97 -31.60
N LEU A 258 9.84 8.89 -31.73
CA LEU A 258 9.57 10.32 -31.85
C LEU A 258 8.93 10.60 -33.21
N LYS A 259 7.61 10.84 -33.23
CA LYS A 259 6.97 11.62 -34.28
C LYS A 259 7.11 13.09 -33.92
N THR A 260 7.76 13.84 -34.79
CA THR A 260 8.06 15.27 -34.64
C THR A 260 6.77 16.07 -34.57
N THR A 261 6.42 16.55 -33.37
CA THR A 261 5.97 17.92 -33.02
C THR A 261 5.48 17.89 -31.58
N LEU A 262 6.28 18.40 -30.65
CA LEU A 262 5.77 18.93 -29.40
C LEU A 262 6.17 20.40 -29.40
N THR A 263 5.15 21.25 -29.54
CA THR A 263 5.28 22.69 -29.52
C THR A 263 5.81 23.11 -28.15
N ALA A 264 6.91 23.86 -28.13
CA ALA A 264 7.42 24.43 -26.89
C ALA A 264 6.36 25.39 -26.32
N PRO A 265 5.93 25.24 -25.05
CA PRO A 265 5.11 26.26 -24.43
C PRO A 265 5.97 27.52 -24.23
N GLN A 266 5.57 28.60 -24.91
CA GLN A 266 6.08 29.94 -24.64
C GLN A 266 5.26 30.61 -23.53
N SER A 267 5.99 31.36 -22.69
CA SER A 267 5.54 32.29 -21.64
C SER A 267 5.14 31.72 -20.27
N GLU A 268 5.51 32.50 -19.25
CA GLU A 268 5.12 32.40 -17.84
C GLU A 268 3.59 32.28 -17.71
N THR A 269 3.09 31.05 -17.66
CA THR A 269 1.68 30.80 -17.39
C THR A 269 1.53 30.05 -16.08
N THR A 270 0.67 30.60 -15.21
CA THR A 270 0.21 29.99 -13.96
C THR A 270 -0.12 28.51 -14.16
N GLY A 271 0.20 27.65 -13.18
CA GLY A 271 0.04 26.19 -13.29
C GLY A 271 -1.34 25.72 -13.77
N GLN A 272 -2.40 26.45 -13.45
CA GLN A 272 -3.76 26.18 -13.94
C GLN A 272 -3.92 26.36 -15.46
N GLU A 273 -3.34 27.40 -16.05
CA GLU A 273 -3.44 27.68 -17.48
C GLU A 273 -2.65 26.64 -18.31
N THR A 274 -1.47 26.26 -17.82
CA THR A 274 -0.68 25.16 -18.39
C THR A 274 -1.45 23.84 -18.34
N PHE A 275 -2.09 23.55 -17.20
CA PHE A 275 -2.90 22.33 -17.05
C PHE A 275 -4.16 22.35 -17.91
N TYR A 276 -4.83 23.49 -18.04
CA TYR A 276 -5.97 23.67 -18.93
C TYR A 276 -5.60 23.39 -20.40
N ARG A 277 -4.46 23.91 -20.88
CA ARG A 277 -3.96 23.58 -22.23
C ARG A 277 -3.64 22.10 -22.37
N LEU A 278 -3.00 21.48 -21.36
CA LEU A 278 -2.72 20.06 -21.35
C LEU A 278 -4.00 19.23 -21.52
N LEU A 279 -5.07 19.54 -20.78
CA LEU A 279 -6.36 18.87 -20.93
C LEU A 279 -6.92 19.01 -22.35
N ARG A 280 -6.79 20.18 -22.97
CA ARG A 280 -7.33 20.44 -24.30
C ARG A 280 -6.52 19.83 -25.43
N GLU A 281 -5.21 20.01 -25.41
CA GLU A 281 -4.32 19.63 -26.50
C GLU A 281 -3.94 18.15 -26.45
N ARG A 282 -3.57 17.64 -25.27
CA ARG A 282 -3.12 16.25 -25.11
C ARG A 282 -4.28 15.29 -24.95
N HIS A 283 -5.30 15.70 -24.20
CA HIS A 283 -6.41 14.81 -23.83
C HIS A 283 -7.72 15.14 -24.55
N GLY A 284 -7.77 16.18 -25.39
CA GLY A 284 -8.95 16.49 -26.21
C GLY A 284 -10.18 16.94 -25.42
N TYR A 285 -10.02 17.58 -24.26
CA TYR A 285 -11.16 18.14 -23.52
C TYR A 285 -11.80 19.31 -24.28
N SER A 286 -13.14 19.38 -24.25
CA SER A 286 -13.86 20.60 -24.64
C SER A 286 -13.56 21.73 -23.64
N LYS A 287 -13.75 22.99 -24.04
CA LYS A 287 -13.54 24.14 -23.14
C LYS A 287 -14.37 24.01 -21.85
N ALA A 288 -15.68 23.79 -21.97
CA ALA A 288 -16.57 23.67 -20.83
C ALA A 288 -16.24 22.44 -19.95
N SER A 289 -15.86 21.31 -20.56
CA SER A 289 -15.47 20.11 -19.81
C SER A 289 -14.17 20.32 -19.03
N ALA A 290 -13.18 21.01 -19.61
CA ALA A 290 -11.92 21.31 -18.95
C ALA A 290 -12.14 22.27 -17.76
N GLU A 291 -12.90 23.35 -17.96
CA GLU A 291 -13.25 24.31 -16.90
C GLU A 291 -13.97 23.62 -15.73
N LYS A 292 -15.05 22.87 -16.01
CA LYS A 292 -15.80 22.14 -14.99
C LYS A 292 -14.95 21.12 -14.23
N PHE A 293 -14.05 20.43 -14.94
CA PHE A 293 -13.18 19.44 -14.32
C PHE A 293 -12.15 20.11 -13.41
N ILE A 294 -11.57 21.24 -13.81
CA ILE A 294 -10.69 22.03 -12.96
C ILE A 294 -11.43 22.48 -11.69
N ASP A 295 -12.67 22.97 -11.79
CA ASP A 295 -13.47 23.33 -10.61
C ASP A 295 -13.65 22.14 -9.64
N ASP A 296 -13.93 20.93 -10.16
CA ASP A 296 -14.04 19.72 -9.33
C ASP A 296 -12.72 19.38 -8.63
N LEU A 297 -11.58 19.62 -9.28
CA LEU A 297 -10.26 19.41 -8.67
C LEU A 297 -9.99 20.41 -7.54
N TYR A 298 -10.44 21.65 -7.68
CA TYR A 298 -10.39 22.63 -6.59
C TYR A 298 -11.27 22.19 -5.42
N ASP A 299 -12.46 21.65 -5.65
CA ASP A 299 -13.32 21.12 -4.58
C ASP A 299 -12.67 19.93 -3.85
N ILE A 300 -12.08 18.99 -4.59
CA ILE A 300 -11.32 17.86 -4.03
C ILE A 300 -10.14 18.38 -3.21
N ALA A 301 -9.34 19.29 -3.75
CA ALA A 301 -8.19 19.85 -3.07
C ALA A 301 -8.59 20.63 -1.81
N ASN A 302 -9.68 21.39 -1.87
CA ASN A 302 -10.23 22.10 -0.72
C ASN A 302 -10.67 21.14 0.39
N HIS A 303 -11.33 20.02 0.03
CA HIS A 303 -11.70 19.00 1.01
C HIS A 303 -10.47 18.39 1.69
N LEU A 304 -9.43 18.05 0.93
CA LEU A 304 -8.20 17.47 1.45
C LEU A 304 -7.38 18.45 2.28
N ASN A 305 -7.27 19.71 1.84
CA ASN A 305 -6.53 20.77 2.53
C ASN A 305 -7.22 21.23 3.83
N ARG A 306 -8.54 21.05 3.98
CA ARG A 306 -9.28 21.34 5.23
C ARG A 306 -9.00 20.34 6.34
N GLN A 307 -8.51 19.15 6.01
CA GLN A 307 -8.11 18.18 7.04
C GLN A 307 -6.79 18.65 7.64
N GLU A 308 -6.86 19.39 8.74
CA GLU A 308 -5.69 19.78 9.50
C GLU A 308 -4.94 18.52 9.94
N ARG A 309 -3.65 18.47 9.59
CA ARG A 309 -2.77 17.39 9.97
C ARG A 309 -1.41 17.93 10.38
N GLY A 310 -0.87 17.36 11.46
CA GLY A 310 0.48 17.65 11.93
C GLY A 310 1.54 16.98 11.05
N GLY A 311 2.80 17.39 11.22
CA GLY A 311 3.89 16.95 10.37
C GLY A 311 4.01 15.43 10.20
N GLY A 312 3.80 14.65 11.26
CA GLY A 312 3.90 13.17 11.21
C GLY A 312 2.66 12.44 10.68
N GLN A 313 1.63 13.13 10.21
CA GLN A 313 0.32 12.56 9.86
C GLN A 313 0.10 12.46 8.34
N ILE A 314 -0.66 11.44 7.93
CA ILE A 314 -1.10 11.23 6.54
C ILE A 314 -2.62 11.21 6.45
N ILE A 315 -3.17 11.45 5.27
CA ILE A 315 -4.57 11.15 4.93
C ILE A 315 -4.62 9.77 4.28
N TYR A 316 -5.44 8.88 4.80
CA TYR A 316 -5.63 7.54 4.26
C TYR A 316 -7.10 7.22 4.05
N ASN A 317 -7.43 6.65 2.89
CA ASN A 317 -8.78 6.22 2.55
C ASN A 317 -8.98 4.74 2.86
N ALA A 318 -10.04 4.41 3.59
CA ALA A 318 -10.45 3.03 3.79
C ALA A 318 -11.96 2.89 4.00
N VAL A 319 -12.42 1.65 4.00
CA VAL A 319 -13.84 1.30 4.11
C VAL A 319 -14.39 1.72 5.48
N SER A 320 -15.57 2.34 5.49
CA SER A 320 -16.24 2.71 6.73
C SER A 320 -16.47 1.48 7.63
N SER A 321 -16.31 1.67 8.94
CA SER A 321 -16.45 0.59 9.93
C SER A 321 -17.87 0.02 10.01
N THR A 322 -18.87 0.76 9.52
CA THR A 322 -20.29 0.38 9.50
C THR A 322 -20.69 -0.46 8.28
N GLU A 323 -19.85 -0.57 7.26
CA GLU A 323 -20.17 -1.35 6.06
C GLU A 323 -20.25 -2.87 6.40
N PRO A 324 -21.22 -3.63 5.88
CA PRO A 324 -21.32 -5.07 6.13
C PRO A 324 -20.33 -5.89 5.30
N ALA A 325 -20.13 -7.16 5.67
CA ALA A 325 -19.35 -8.09 4.86
C ALA A 325 -20.06 -8.42 3.52
N GLY A 326 -19.28 -8.83 2.51
CA GLY A 326 -19.81 -9.32 1.24
C GLY A 326 -20.22 -8.24 0.22
N LYS A 327 -20.31 -6.97 0.62
CA LYS A 327 -20.48 -5.85 -0.32
C LYS A 327 -19.22 -5.71 -1.19
N SER A 328 -19.41 -5.50 -2.50
CA SER A 328 -18.29 -5.19 -3.41
C SER A 328 -17.59 -3.92 -2.92
N LEU A 329 -16.25 -3.91 -2.98
CA LEU A 329 -15.45 -2.77 -2.55
C LEU A 329 -15.81 -1.49 -3.32
N SER A 330 -16.18 -1.60 -4.60
CA SER A 330 -16.66 -0.50 -5.45
C SER A 330 -17.93 0.18 -4.92
N ASN A 331 -18.72 -0.53 -4.11
CA ASN A 331 -19.99 -0.04 -3.58
C ASN A 331 -19.88 0.31 -2.08
N CYS A 332 -18.76 0.00 -1.44
CA CYS A 332 -18.51 0.35 -0.05
C CYS A 332 -18.27 1.85 0.07
N GLU A 333 -18.85 2.46 1.10
CA GLU A 333 -18.49 3.81 1.50
C GLU A 333 -17.02 3.85 1.95
N LEU A 334 -16.23 4.66 1.27
CA LEU A 334 -14.85 4.98 1.64
C LEU A 334 -14.85 6.29 2.42
N LYS A 335 -14.07 6.34 3.50
CA LYS A 335 -13.84 7.57 4.27
C LYS A 335 -12.35 7.84 4.38
N ALA A 336 -12.00 9.11 4.20
CA ALA A 336 -10.68 9.64 4.46
C ALA A 336 -10.51 9.83 5.97
N VAL A 337 -9.39 9.36 6.52
CA VAL A 337 -9.02 9.52 7.94
C VAL A 337 -7.59 10.04 8.05
N VAL A 338 -7.33 10.83 9.10
CA VAL A 338 -6.00 11.32 9.41
C VAL A 338 -5.31 10.30 10.32
N LEU A 339 -4.22 9.71 9.86
CA LEU A 339 -3.47 8.71 10.62
C LEU A 339 -2.10 9.28 11.02
N ASP A 340 -1.71 9.10 12.27
CA ASP A 340 -0.36 9.42 12.71
C ASP A 340 0.58 8.40 12.06
N TYR A 341 1.32 8.76 11.03
CA TYR A 341 2.23 7.80 10.40
C TYR A 341 3.42 7.54 11.33
N ILE A 342 3.96 8.62 11.90
CA ILE A 342 4.99 8.61 12.95
C ILE A 342 4.56 9.48 14.12
N VAL A 343 4.98 9.11 15.34
CA VAL A 343 4.77 9.91 16.55
C VAL A 343 6.07 10.08 17.34
N PRO A 344 6.27 11.19 18.08
CA PRO A 344 7.49 11.43 18.85
C PRO A 344 7.84 10.32 19.86
N GLU A 345 6.85 9.63 20.41
CA GLU A 345 7.02 8.57 21.40
C GLU A 345 7.73 7.33 20.82
N GLU A 346 7.61 7.10 19.51
CA GLU A 346 8.21 5.95 18.82
C GLU A 346 9.74 6.02 18.77
N TRP A 347 10.34 7.20 18.95
CA TRP A 347 11.80 7.35 19.05
C TRP A 347 12.39 6.53 20.20
N LYS A 348 11.64 6.37 21.30
CA LYS A 348 12.06 5.58 22.47
C LYS A 348 12.02 4.07 22.22
N LEU A 349 11.32 3.63 21.17
CA LEU A 349 11.15 2.23 20.78
C LEU A 349 12.17 1.78 19.73
N LEU A 350 13.07 2.67 19.30
CA LEU A 350 14.09 2.35 18.31
C LEU A 350 15.12 1.39 18.90
N ASN A 351 15.18 0.19 18.34
CA ASN A 351 16.17 -0.81 18.72
C ASN A 351 16.85 -1.35 17.45
N ARG A 352 18.19 -1.30 17.42
CA ARG A 352 18.99 -1.63 16.24
C ARG A 352 18.90 -3.10 15.84
N ASP A 353 18.62 -3.98 16.79
CA ASP A 353 18.62 -5.43 16.65
C ASP A 353 17.21 -6.02 16.56
N SER A 354 16.19 -5.29 17.02
CA SER A 354 14.79 -5.71 16.96
C SER A 354 13.87 -4.55 16.62
N ALA A 355 12.92 -4.80 15.72
CA ALA A 355 11.84 -3.85 15.42
C ALA A 355 10.48 -4.30 15.98
N LYS A 356 10.44 -5.30 16.87
CA LYS A 356 9.18 -5.90 17.33
C LYS A 356 8.29 -4.91 18.07
N GLU A 357 8.85 -4.19 19.04
CA GLU A 357 8.10 -3.22 19.86
C GLU A 357 7.54 -2.08 19.04
N LEU A 358 8.37 -1.46 18.18
CA LEU A 358 7.93 -0.42 17.25
C LEU A 358 6.82 -0.92 16.31
N LYS A 359 6.96 -2.14 15.75
CA LYS A 359 5.92 -2.73 14.90
C LYS A 359 4.60 -2.86 15.64
N TRP A 360 4.63 -3.41 16.86
CA TRP A 360 3.41 -3.63 17.64
C TRP A 360 2.74 -2.31 18.03
N ALA A 361 3.52 -1.37 18.57
CA ALA A 361 3.02 -0.06 18.97
C ALA A 361 2.34 0.67 17.79
N ARG A 362 3.01 0.70 16.63
CA ARG A 362 2.47 1.33 15.42
C ARG A 362 1.24 0.60 14.89
N LEU A 363 1.26 -0.74 14.84
CA LEU A 363 0.13 -1.56 14.38
C LEU A 363 -1.12 -1.30 15.23
N LEU A 364 -0.96 -1.30 16.55
CA LEU A 364 -2.03 -1.05 17.52
C LEU A 364 -2.61 0.36 17.34
N ARG A 365 -1.73 1.36 17.25
CA ARG A 365 -2.11 2.77 17.09
C ARG A 365 -2.87 3.01 15.80
N LEU A 366 -2.35 2.59 14.64
CA LEU A 366 -2.99 2.81 13.35
C LEU A 366 -4.39 2.20 13.27
N ALA A 367 -4.56 0.95 13.72
CA ALA A 367 -5.87 0.30 13.67
C ALA A 367 -6.88 0.96 14.62
N THR A 368 -6.45 1.33 15.82
CA THR A 368 -7.31 1.97 16.83
C THR A 368 -7.71 3.37 16.41
N GLN A 369 -6.76 4.16 15.89
CA GLN A 369 -7.01 5.50 15.37
C GLN A 369 -7.98 5.48 14.19
N ALA A 370 -7.78 4.58 13.22
CA ALA A 370 -8.71 4.42 12.10
C ALA A 370 -10.14 4.07 12.58
N LYS A 371 -10.27 3.12 13.52
CA LYS A 371 -11.58 2.76 14.09
C LYS A 371 -12.25 3.94 14.79
N SER A 372 -11.48 4.72 15.57
CA SER A 372 -12.01 5.88 16.28
C SER A 372 -12.59 6.95 15.34
N GLN A 373 -12.10 7.01 14.10
CA GLN A 373 -12.58 7.90 13.05
C GLN A 373 -13.62 7.24 12.11
N GLY A 374 -14.16 6.07 12.48
CA GLY A 374 -15.24 5.45 11.72
C GLY A 374 -14.80 4.64 10.50
N VAL A 375 -13.52 4.23 10.44
CA VAL A 375 -12.94 3.42 9.36
C VAL A 375 -12.35 2.12 9.89
N ALA A 376 -12.44 1.04 9.09
CA ALA A 376 -11.88 -0.25 9.45
C ALA A 376 -10.77 -0.66 8.48
N LEU A 377 -9.53 -0.70 8.97
CA LEU A 377 -8.37 -1.14 8.18
C LEU A 377 -8.34 -2.66 8.03
N THR A 378 -8.09 -3.14 6.81
CA THR A 378 -7.81 -4.54 6.51
C THR A 378 -6.34 -4.88 6.82
N GLN A 379 -5.99 -6.18 6.89
CA GLN A 379 -4.58 -6.58 7.03
C GLN A 379 -3.70 -6.10 5.85
N PRO A 380 -4.16 -6.12 4.58
CA PRO A 380 -3.45 -5.47 3.47
C PRO A 380 -3.22 -3.96 3.69
N ASP A 381 -4.19 -3.22 4.22
CA ASP A 381 -4.04 -1.78 4.48
C ASP A 381 -2.91 -1.54 5.49
N LEU A 382 -2.93 -2.28 6.61
CA LEU A 382 -1.89 -2.22 7.64
C LEU A 382 -0.51 -2.66 7.11
N ALA A 383 -0.48 -3.68 6.25
CA ALA A 383 0.74 -4.15 5.59
C ALA A 383 1.35 -3.07 4.67
N LEU A 384 0.53 -2.38 3.88
CA LEU A 384 0.94 -1.27 3.03
C LEU A 384 1.45 -0.09 3.86
N LEU A 385 0.69 0.33 4.88
CA LEU A 385 1.07 1.42 5.79
C LEU A 385 2.41 1.15 6.47
N MET A 386 2.60 -0.04 7.02
CA MET A 386 3.84 -0.39 7.73
C MET A 386 5.00 -0.82 6.80
N GLY A 387 4.74 -1.02 5.52
CA GLY A 387 5.73 -1.54 4.57
C GLY A 387 6.21 -2.96 4.92
N ILE A 388 5.33 -3.83 5.44
CA ILE A 388 5.64 -5.23 5.79
C ILE A 388 4.64 -6.19 5.15
N SER A 389 4.91 -7.50 5.17
CA SER A 389 3.99 -8.47 4.58
C SER A 389 2.75 -8.69 5.46
N THR A 390 1.63 -9.07 4.84
CA THR A 390 0.43 -9.52 5.59
C THR A 390 0.73 -10.69 6.53
N GLN A 391 1.72 -11.54 6.20
CA GLN A 391 2.20 -12.58 7.11
C GLN A 391 2.89 -12.02 8.35
N ALA A 392 3.67 -10.94 8.21
CA ALA A 392 4.30 -10.28 9.34
C ALA A 392 3.27 -9.63 10.27
N ILE A 393 2.20 -9.05 9.71
CA ILE A 393 1.05 -8.56 10.49
C ILE A 393 0.41 -9.70 11.28
N GLN A 394 0.13 -10.83 10.63
CA GLN A 394 -0.45 -12.01 11.29
C GLN A 394 0.44 -12.58 12.39
N ASN A 395 1.76 -12.62 12.17
CA ASN A 395 2.69 -13.09 13.18
C ASN A 395 2.73 -12.13 14.38
N CYS A 396 2.71 -10.82 14.13
CA CYS A 396 2.63 -9.81 15.19
C CYS A 396 1.35 -9.98 16.01
N LEU A 397 0.19 -10.17 15.36
CA LEU A 397 -1.08 -10.42 16.06
C LEU A 397 -1.05 -11.70 16.93
N LYS A 398 -0.38 -12.77 16.47
CA LYS A 398 -0.24 -14.02 17.24
C LYS A 398 0.65 -13.88 18.47
N GLU A 399 1.61 -12.95 18.44
CA GLU A 399 2.47 -12.66 19.59
C GLU A 399 1.71 -11.87 20.68
N HIS A 400 0.51 -11.34 20.39
CA HIS A 400 -0.32 -10.56 21.31
C HIS A 400 -1.79 -11.07 21.35
N PRO A 401 -2.03 -12.32 21.79
CA PRO A 401 -3.35 -12.95 21.74
C PRO A 401 -4.41 -12.23 22.60
N ASP A 402 -3.99 -11.54 23.66
CA ASP A 402 -4.89 -10.86 24.60
C ASP A 402 -5.41 -9.52 24.07
N VAL A 403 -4.91 -9.05 22.93
CA VAL A 403 -5.30 -7.75 22.35
C VAL A 403 -6.07 -7.96 21.05
N ILE A 404 -7.36 -7.59 21.07
CA ILE A 404 -8.22 -7.63 19.89
C ILE A 404 -8.02 -6.35 19.08
N LEU A 405 -7.21 -6.44 18.02
CA LEU A 405 -7.00 -5.34 17.09
C LEU A 405 -8.26 -5.09 16.23
N PRO A 406 -8.78 -3.86 16.15
CA PRO A 406 -10.01 -3.54 15.40
C PRO A 406 -9.82 -3.53 13.88
N THR A 407 -9.43 -4.65 13.31
CA THR A 407 -9.32 -4.81 11.85
C THR A 407 -10.69 -5.03 11.23
N ARG A 408 -10.84 -4.66 9.96
CA ARG A 408 -12.04 -4.91 9.16
C ARG A 408 -12.50 -6.36 9.21
N GLY A 409 -11.56 -7.31 9.15
CA GLY A 409 -11.88 -8.73 9.20
C GLY A 409 -12.50 -9.18 10.52
N ILE A 410 -12.17 -8.51 11.62
CA ILE A 410 -12.77 -8.77 12.94
C ILE A 410 -14.09 -8.01 13.08
N LEU A 411 -14.14 -6.74 12.65
CA LEU A 411 -15.32 -5.89 12.81
C LEU A 411 -16.52 -6.32 11.95
N ALA A 412 -16.28 -6.75 10.71
CA ALA A 412 -17.33 -7.25 9.82
C ALA A 412 -17.50 -8.76 9.86
N ASP A 413 -16.78 -9.45 10.73
CA ASP A 413 -16.74 -10.91 10.74
C ASP A 413 -16.41 -11.49 9.35
N MET A 414 -15.29 -11.04 8.75
CA MET A 414 -14.76 -11.59 7.50
C MET A 414 -13.71 -12.68 7.71
N GLY A 415 -13.58 -13.18 8.94
CA GLY A 415 -12.74 -14.32 9.28
C GLY A 415 -13.12 -15.59 8.50
N PRO A 416 -12.25 -16.61 8.48
CA PRO A 416 -12.60 -17.91 7.91
C PRO A 416 -13.88 -18.43 8.57
N ALA A 417 -14.81 -19.00 7.80
CA ALA A 417 -16.05 -19.58 8.35
C ALA A 417 -15.80 -20.55 9.53
N LEU A 418 -14.63 -21.22 9.54
CA LEU A 418 -14.14 -22.06 10.64
C LEU A 418 -13.88 -21.34 11.96
N SER A 419 -13.50 -20.07 11.92
CA SER A 419 -13.24 -19.24 13.11
C SER A 419 -14.54 -18.65 13.64
N HIS A 420 -15.46 -18.28 12.75
CA HIS A 420 -16.82 -17.85 13.09
C HIS A 420 -17.63 -18.97 13.71
N ALA A 421 -17.64 -20.14 13.07
CA ALA A 421 -18.31 -21.33 13.59
C ALA A 421 -17.81 -21.66 15.01
N ASP A 422 -16.49 -21.64 15.22
CA ASP A 422 -15.87 -21.89 16.52
C ASP A 422 -16.30 -20.88 17.60
N LYS A 423 -16.26 -19.58 17.29
CA LYS A 423 -16.70 -18.52 18.20
C LYS A 423 -18.18 -18.65 18.56
N ILE A 424 -19.04 -18.93 17.58
CA ILE A 424 -20.48 -19.11 17.78
C ILE A 424 -20.77 -20.35 18.61
N ILE A 425 -20.12 -21.48 18.29
CA ILE A 425 -20.28 -22.73 19.04
C ILE A 425 -19.86 -22.50 20.50
N ARG A 426 -18.73 -21.84 20.76
CA ARG A 426 -18.29 -21.52 22.13
C ARG A 426 -19.32 -20.68 22.88
N LEU A 427 -19.78 -19.58 22.28
CA LEU A 427 -20.83 -18.75 22.90
C LEU A 427 -22.12 -19.53 23.15
N TYR A 428 -22.51 -20.42 22.24
CA TYR A 428 -23.67 -21.28 22.45
C TYR A 428 -23.44 -22.26 23.59
N MET A 429 -22.26 -22.89 23.66
CA MET A 429 -21.89 -23.83 24.73
C MET A 429 -21.77 -23.16 26.10
N ASP A 430 -21.43 -21.86 26.14
CA ASP A 430 -21.44 -21.03 27.34
C ASP A 430 -22.87 -20.64 27.79
N GLY A 431 -23.91 -21.05 27.06
CA GLY A 431 -25.31 -20.87 27.42
C GLY A 431 -25.97 -19.61 26.87
N TYR A 432 -25.28 -18.81 26.04
CA TYR A 432 -25.89 -17.65 25.40
C TYR A 432 -26.99 -18.05 24.41
N THR A 433 -28.08 -17.28 24.40
CA THR A 433 -29.18 -17.47 23.44
C THR A 433 -28.76 -17.03 22.03
N GLU A 434 -29.40 -17.58 21.00
CA GLU A 434 -29.12 -17.19 19.59
C GLU A 434 -29.30 -15.68 19.35
N THR A 435 -30.24 -15.04 20.07
CA THR A 435 -30.43 -13.59 20.03
C THR A 435 -29.24 -12.83 20.61
N GLU A 436 -28.67 -13.30 21.72
CA GLU A 436 -27.47 -12.71 22.33
C GLU A 436 -26.22 -12.96 21.48
N ILE A 437 -26.10 -14.17 20.90
CA ILE A 437 -25.03 -14.51 19.97
C ILE A 437 -25.08 -13.61 18.74
N LYS A 438 -26.28 -13.40 18.15
CA LYS A 438 -26.48 -12.46 17.05
C LYS A 438 -26.07 -11.04 17.44
N ARG A 439 -26.45 -10.57 18.63
CA ARG A 439 -26.08 -9.23 19.11
C ARG A 439 -24.56 -9.07 19.32
N ARG A 440 -23.88 -10.13 19.75
CA ARG A 440 -22.44 -10.13 20.06
C ARG A 440 -21.53 -10.39 18.85
N THR A 441 -22.01 -11.14 17.87
CA THR A 441 -21.24 -11.53 16.68
C THR A 441 -21.65 -10.75 15.43
N GLY A 442 -22.89 -10.26 15.35
CA GLY A 442 -23.43 -9.58 14.16
C GLY A 442 -23.88 -10.54 13.05
N HIS A 443 -23.87 -11.85 13.30
CA HIS A 443 -24.30 -12.85 12.32
C HIS A 443 -25.83 -12.94 12.15
N SER A 444 -26.27 -13.39 10.98
CA SER A 444 -27.69 -13.73 10.75
C SER A 444 -28.08 -15.00 11.49
N TYR A 445 -29.37 -15.15 11.81
CA TYR A 445 -29.90 -16.36 12.44
C TYR A 445 -29.59 -17.61 11.61
N ASP A 446 -29.80 -17.56 10.29
CA ASP A 446 -29.48 -18.66 9.37
C ASP A 446 -28.01 -19.09 9.43
N SER A 447 -27.08 -18.13 9.61
CA SER A 447 -25.65 -18.44 9.73
C SER A 447 -25.35 -19.15 11.04
N ILE A 448 -25.90 -18.63 12.15
CA ILE A 448 -25.75 -19.23 13.49
C ILE A 448 -26.30 -20.66 13.50
N GLU A 449 -27.53 -20.85 13.02
CA GLU A 449 -28.18 -22.16 12.93
C GLU A 449 -27.33 -23.13 12.10
N LYS A 450 -26.87 -22.72 10.92
CA LYS A 450 -26.01 -23.55 10.07
C LYS A 450 -24.75 -24.00 10.78
N TYR A 451 -24.06 -23.12 11.50
CA TYR A 451 -22.82 -23.48 12.21
C TYR A 451 -23.08 -24.45 13.37
N LEU A 452 -24.17 -24.25 14.12
CA LEU A 452 -24.57 -25.17 15.19
C LEU A 452 -24.96 -26.54 14.63
N LEU A 453 -25.68 -26.56 13.50
CA LEU A 453 -26.11 -27.78 12.81
C LEU A 453 -24.93 -28.58 12.25
N ASP A 454 -23.96 -27.90 11.64
CA ASP A 454 -22.73 -28.53 11.14
C ASP A 454 -21.94 -29.18 12.29
N PHE A 455 -21.83 -28.49 13.44
CA PHE A 455 -21.21 -29.05 14.64
C PHE A 455 -22.00 -30.24 15.21
N ALA A 456 -23.33 -30.12 15.30
CA ALA A 456 -24.21 -31.16 15.81
C ALA A 456 -24.11 -32.45 14.99
N ARG A 457 -24.07 -32.34 13.66
CA ARG A 457 -23.91 -33.48 12.75
C ARG A 457 -22.56 -34.18 12.92
N VAL A 458 -21.47 -33.43 13.08
CA VAL A 458 -20.15 -34.01 13.33
C VAL A 458 -20.12 -34.73 14.68
N THR A 459 -20.64 -34.09 15.72
CA THR A 459 -20.76 -34.66 17.08
C THR A 459 -21.54 -35.97 17.07
N TYR A 460 -22.71 -35.99 16.44
CA TYR A 460 -23.55 -37.19 16.34
C TYR A 460 -22.83 -38.35 15.65
N LEU A 461 -22.18 -38.10 14.51
CA LEU A 461 -21.46 -39.16 13.78
C LEU A 461 -20.23 -39.65 14.54
N LEU A 462 -19.57 -38.78 15.30
CA LEU A 462 -18.44 -39.13 16.15
C LEU A 462 -18.88 -40.01 17.33
N GLU A 463 -19.99 -39.69 17.98
CA GLU A 463 -20.59 -40.50 19.06
C GLU A 463 -21.06 -41.88 18.56
N LYS A 464 -21.48 -41.98 17.28
CA LYS A 464 -21.78 -43.26 16.61
C LYS A 464 -20.53 -44.07 16.21
N GLY A 465 -19.33 -43.59 16.55
CA GLY A 465 -18.07 -44.31 16.35
C GLY A 465 -17.50 -44.24 14.93
N LEU A 466 -17.95 -43.32 14.08
CA LEU A 466 -17.39 -43.18 12.74
C LEU A 466 -15.99 -42.54 12.80
N PRO A 467 -15.02 -43.05 12.01
CA PRO A 467 -13.70 -42.43 11.93
C PRO A 467 -13.73 -41.12 11.12
N ILE A 468 -12.83 -40.18 11.44
CA ILE A 468 -12.75 -38.83 10.81
C ILE A 468 -12.84 -38.86 9.26
N PRO A 469 -12.15 -39.79 8.54
CA PRO A 469 -12.27 -39.85 7.08
C PRO A 469 -13.67 -40.21 6.57
N ALA A 470 -14.43 -41.02 7.32
CA ALA A 470 -15.81 -41.40 6.99
C ALA A 470 -16.77 -40.24 7.24
N ILE A 471 -16.65 -39.55 8.38
CA ILE A 471 -17.43 -38.34 8.70
C ILE A 471 -17.27 -37.29 7.59
N ARG A 472 -16.02 -37.08 7.13
CA ARG A 472 -15.72 -36.17 6.02
C ARG A 472 -16.48 -36.53 4.74
N LYS A 473 -16.53 -37.82 4.40
CA LYS A 473 -17.20 -38.31 3.19
C LYS A 473 -18.72 -38.18 3.27
N VAL A 474 -19.29 -38.46 4.45
CA VAL A 474 -20.74 -38.38 4.70
C VAL A 474 -21.25 -36.94 4.66
N LEU A 475 -20.50 -35.99 5.24
CA LEU A 475 -20.92 -34.59 5.35
C LEU A 475 -20.44 -33.70 4.19
N GLY A 476 -19.58 -34.20 3.29
CA GLY A 476 -18.99 -33.39 2.22
C GLY A 476 -18.07 -32.27 2.72
N CYS A 477 -17.61 -32.35 3.97
CA CYS A 477 -16.81 -31.30 4.62
C CYS A 477 -15.31 -31.41 4.31
N SER A 478 -14.56 -30.34 4.58
CA SER A 478 -13.09 -30.40 4.54
C SER A 478 -12.52 -31.14 5.75
N ARG A 479 -11.35 -31.79 5.60
CA ARG A 479 -10.67 -32.50 6.72
C ARG A 479 -10.41 -31.58 7.92
N LYS A 480 -9.95 -30.35 7.66
CA LYS A 480 -9.70 -29.33 8.70
C LYS A 480 -10.96 -28.95 9.47
N LEU A 481 -12.12 -28.91 8.83
CA LEU A 481 -13.41 -28.60 9.47
C LEU A 481 -13.82 -29.71 10.44
N VAL A 482 -13.72 -30.97 10.00
CA VAL A 482 -14.04 -32.11 10.87
C VAL A 482 -13.06 -32.19 12.05
N GLU A 483 -11.76 -32.06 11.81
CA GLU A 483 -10.75 -32.06 12.89
C GLU A 483 -11.00 -30.95 13.92
N LYS A 484 -11.41 -29.75 13.47
CA LYS A 484 -11.73 -28.64 14.37
C LYS A 484 -12.97 -28.91 15.21
N HIS A 485 -14.05 -29.41 14.61
CA HIS A 485 -15.26 -29.79 15.37
C HIS A 485 -15.00 -30.96 16.34
N VAL A 486 -14.15 -31.92 15.98
CA VAL A 486 -13.73 -33.00 16.90
C VAL A 486 -12.95 -32.42 18.09
N SER A 487 -12.11 -31.41 17.88
CA SER A 487 -11.43 -30.71 18.97
C SER A 487 -12.43 -30.04 19.91
N LEU A 488 -13.42 -29.33 19.37
CA LEU A 488 -14.48 -28.69 20.16
C LEU A 488 -15.32 -29.70 20.92
N TYR A 489 -15.66 -30.83 20.29
CA TYR A 489 -16.36 -31.91 20.97
C TYR A 489 -15.59 -32.38 22.20
N ARG A 490 -14.29 -32.68 22.05
CA ARG A 490 -13.44 -33.14 23.16
C ARG A 490 -13.34 -32.13 24.30
N GLU A 491 -13.30 -30.84 23.96
CA GLU A 491 -13.26 -29.74 24.93
C GLU A 491 -14.56 -29.64 25.73
N PHE A 492 -15.72 -29.80 25.06
CA PHE A 492 -17.04 -29.70 25.68
C PHE A 492 -17.62 -31.04 26.16
N SER A 493 -16.83 -32.12 26.16
CA SER A 493 -17.25 -33.44 26.69
C SER A 493 -17.30 -33.51 28.22
N GLY A 494 -16.93 -32.44 28.93
CA GLY A 494 -16.95 -32.38 30.39
C GLY A 494 -18.37 -32.33 31.00
N PRO A 495 -18.51 -32.63 32.32
CA PRO A 495 -19.80 -32.62 33.01
C PRO A 495 -20.48 -31.25 33.00
N ASP A 496 -19.71 -30.17 33.02
CA ASP A 496 -20.20 -28.79 33.06
C ASP A 496 -21.03 -28.41 31.81
N TYR A 497 -20.78 -29.07 30.67
CA TYR A 497 -21.45 -28.79 29.39
C TYR A 497 -22.51 -29.83 29.02
N ALA A 498 -22.83 -30.78 29.92
CA ALA A 498 -23.72 -31.90 29.63
C ALA A 498 -25.11 -31.44 29.12
N PHE A 499 -25.65 -30.36 29.70
CA PHE A 499 -26.94 -29.79 29.28
C PHE A 499 -26.89 -29.24 27.86
N MET A 500 -25.86 -28.46 27.53
CA MET A 500 -25.71 -27.88 26.20
C MET A 500 -25.41 -28.94 25.15
N MET A 501 -24.60 -29.95 25.49
CA MET A 501 -24.38 -31.11 24.62
C MET A 501 -25.66 -31.89 24.37
N ALA A 502 -26.55 -32.04 25.35
CA ALA A 502 -27.86 -32.65 25.13
C ALA A 502 -28.72 -31.86 24.12
N ARG A 503 -28.66 -30.53 24.14
CA ARG A 503 -29.33 -29.68 23.13
C ARG A 503 -28.73 -29.87 21.74
N ILE A 504 -27.40 -29.94 21.63
CA ILE A 504 -26.71 -30.21 20.36
C ILE A 504 -27.11 -31.59 19.80
N ARG A 505 -27.24 -32.62 20.64
CA ARG A 505 -27.71 -33.95 20.22
C ARG A 505 -29.13 -33.91 19.66
N ARG A 506 -30.05 -33.26 20.36
CA ARG A 506 -31.44 -33.09 19.89
C ARG A 506 -31.49 -32.34 18.55
N LEU A 507 -30.62 -31.34 18.37
CA LEU A 507 -30.52 -30.58 17.12
C LEU A 507 -30.05 -31.47 15.94
N ALA A 508 -29.12 -32.39 16.18
CA ALA A 508 -28.70 -33.37 15.17
C ALA A 508 -29.81 -34.38 14.84
N GLU A 509 -30.56 -34.85 15.84
CA GLU A 509 -31.67 -35.80 15.69
C GLU A 509 -32.86 -35.19 14.95
N ALA A 510 -33.17 -33.91 15.18
CA ALA A 510 -34.19 -33.17 14.47
C ALA A 510 -33.85 -32.92 12.98
N HIS A 511 -32.57 -33.00 12.61
CA HIS A 511 -32.08 -32.71 11.27
C HIS A 511 -31.15 -33.81 10.73
N PRO A 512 -31.69 -35.03 10.51
CA PRO A 512 -30.90 -36.18 10.09
C PRO A 512 -30.21 -35.90 8.75
N VAL A 513 -28.99 -36.42 8.61
CA VAL A 513 -28.23 -36.36 7.36
C VAL A 513 -29.02 -37.14 6.30
N LYS A 514 -29.53 -36.44 5.27
CA LYS A 514 -30.23 -37.09 4.15
C LYS A 514 -29.28 -38.10 3.50
N LYS A 515 -29.70 -39.37 3.43
CA LYS A 515 -29.04 -40.37 2.59
C LYS A 515 -29.21 -39.92 1.14
N ASN A 516 -28.12 -39.50 0.51
CA ASN A 516 -28.06 -39.41 -0.95
C ASN A 516 -27.99 -40.80 -1.55
#